data_AF-A0A7Y1VCI4-F1
#
_entry.id   AF-A0A7Y1VCI4-F1
#
_cell.length_a   1.000
_cell.length_b   1.000
_cell.length_c   1.000
_cell.angle_alpha   90.00
_cell.angle_beta   90.00
_cell.angle_gamma   90.00
#
_symmetry.space_group_name_H-M   'P 1'
#
loop_
_entity.id
_entity.type
_entity.pdbx_description
1 polymer ?
#
loop_
_entity_poly.entity_id
_entity_poly.type
_entity_poly.pdbx_seq_one_letter_code
_entity_poly.pdbx_strand_id
1 'polypeptide(L)'
;MQTIVTKSNAIHFNETCYISLNDYLDTNNFSMIMVLVDENTRALCLPRFHEHIKIKKPLEIIEIQGGESYKTIETCNSLWRRFSKLGADRKSLLINLGGGVITDLGGFVASTFKRGIEYINIPTTLLSMVDASVGGKTGVDLDNLKNQIGVINSGEMVLIDTSYLNTLPKEQICSGMAEMLKHGLIRDEDYWQRMKEYIEKGPSSQIDNLIRDSVIIKDEIVTKDPFERNIRKTLNFGHTLGHAIESYFLENKDKKDLLHGEAIAIGMIMECYLSNVLLGFPIEKLNNIVQLFSKVYTPITIQSRDHEHILNLL
;
A
#
# COMPACT_ATOMS: atom_id res chain seq x y z
N MET A 1 -16.96 5.99 -10.32
CA MET A 1 -16.39 4.66 -10.69
C MET A 1 -17.23 3.57 -10.04
N GLN A 2 -17.29 2.37 -10.64
CA GLN A 2 -18.04 1.25 -10.05
C GLN A 2 -17.23 0.58 -8.92
N THR A 3 -17.93 0.23 -7.83
CA THR A 3 -17.42 -0.61 -6.73
C THR A 3 -16.87 -1.93 -7.26
N ILE A 4 -15.75 -2.38 -6.70
CA ILE A 4 -15.23 -3.74 -6.91
C ILE A 4 -15.66 -4.59 -5.71
N VAL A 5 -16.34 -5.71 -5.98
CA VAL A 5 -16.71 -6.67 -4.94
C VAL A 5 -15.72 -7.82 -5.00
N THR A 6 -14.89 -7.93 -3.96
CA THR A 6 -13.94 -9.04 -3.82
C THR A 6 -14.61 -10.23 -3.11
N LYS A 7 -13.89 -11.35 -2.97
CA LYS A 7 -14.37 -12.47 -2.14
C LYS A 7 -14.56 -12.10 -0.67
N SER A 8 -13.87 -11.07 -0.18
CA SER A 8 -13.75 -10.79 1.25
C SER A 8 -14.33 -9.45 1.70
N ASN A 9 -14.40 -8.45 0.82
CA ASN A 9 -14.93 -7.12 1.12
C ASN A 9 -15.23 -6.32 -0.16
N ALA A 10 -15.79 -5.12 0.02
CA ALA A 10 -16.02 -4.17 -1.08
C ALA A 10 -14.94 -3.09 -1.13
N ILE A 11 -14.56 -2.70 -2.35
CA ILE A 11 -13.64 -1.59 -2.62
C ILE A 11 -14.44 -0.50 -3.35
N HIS A 12 -14.62 0.62 -2.66
CA HIS A 12 -15.35 1.77 -3.16
C HIS A 12 -14.38 2.85 -3.65
N PHE A 13 -14.85 3.68 -4.58
CA PHE A 13 -14.02 4.71 -5.22
C PHE A 13 -14.71 6.07 -5.18
N ASN A 14 -13.94 7.11 -4.83
CA ASN A 14 -14.32 8.52 -4.83
C ASN A 14 -15.67 8.78 -4.11
N GLU A 15 -16.64 9.40 -4.79
CA GLU A 15 -17.94 9.75 -4.20
C GLU A 15 -18.66 8.55 -3.56
N THR A 16 -18.52 7.35 -4.15
CA THR A 16 -19.13 6.13 -3.62
C THR A 16 -18.55 5.75 -2.25
N CYS A 17 -17.31 6.12 -1.93
CA CYS A 17 -16.69 5.84 -0.64
C CYS A 17 -17.51 6.36 0.52
N TYR A 18 -17.89 7.63 0.47
CA TYR A 18 -18.58 8.28 1.59
C TYR A 18 -20.07 7.95 1.62
N ILE A 19 -20.68 7.59 0.49
CA ILE A 19 -22.04 7.04 0.48
C ILE A 19 -22.03 5.72 1.26
N SER A 20 -21.19 4.77 0.86
CA SER A 20 -21.11 3.45 1.49
C SER A 20 -20.64 3.52 2.95
N LEU A 21 -19.68 4.39 3.28
CA LEU A 21 -19.24 4.59 4.65
C LEU A 21 -20.37 5.15 5.54
N ASN A 22 -21.06 6.20 5.11
CA ASN A 22 -22.13 6.78 5.91
C ASN A 22 -23.28 5.78 6.10
N ASP A 23 -23.68 5.06 5.04
CA ASP A 23 -24.69 4.02 5.14
C ASP A 23 -24.28 2.90 6.11
N TYR A 24 -23.00 2.51 6.09
CA TYR A 24 -22.44 1.51 7.00
C TYR A 24 -22.46 1.97 8.45
N LEU A 25 -22.07 3.22 8.70
CA LEU A 25 -22.05 3.82 10.04
C LEU A 25 -23.47 4.06 10.60
N ASP A 26 -24.44 4.39 9.76
CA ASP A 26 -25.83 4.62 10.17
C ASP A 26 -26.57 3.30 10.44
N THR A 27 -26.27 2.26 9.66
CA THR A 27 -26.91 0.94 9.81
C THR A 27 -26.35 0.16 10.99
N ASN A 28 -25.07 0.33 11.31
CA ASN A 28 -24.41 -0.40 12.39
C ASN A 28 -24.34 0.44 13.68
N ASN A 29 -24.90 -0.09 14.77
CA ASN A 29 -24.88 0.59 16.05
C ASN A 29 -23.56 0.35 16.82
N PHE A 30 -22.46 0.94 16.33
CA PHE A 30 -21.15 0.86 16.98
C PHE A 30 -21.14 1.48 18.37
N SER A 31 -20.49 0.84 19.33
CA SER A 31 -20.30 1.36 20.68
C SER A 31 -19.34 2.56 20.70
N MET A 32 -18.33 2.51 19.84
CA MET A 32 -17.28 3.51 19.68
C MET A 32 -16.71 3.43 18.27
N ILE A 33 -16.37 4.57 17.69
CA ILE A 33 -15.71 4.66 16.39
C ILE A 33 -14.40 5.41 16.58
N MET A 34 -13.31 4.73 16.28
CA MET A 34 -11.95 5.26 16.38
C MET A 34 -11.41 5.52 14.98
N VAL A 35 -10.68 6.62 14.79
CA VAL A 35 -9.97 6.92 13.54
C VAL A 35 -8.48 6.94 13.84
N LEU A 36 -7.74 5.97 13.27
CA LEU A 36 -6.28 5.90 13.38
C LEU A 36 -5.64 6.70 12.24
N VAL A 37 -4.72 7.59 12.61
CA VAL A 37 -3.96 8.47 11.70
C VAL A 37 -2.53 8.64 12.18
N ASP A 38 -1.62 8.98 11.26
CA ASP A 38 -0.33 9.61 11.60
C ASP A 38 -0.44 11.15 11.61
N GLU A 39 0.61 11.86 12.03
CA GLU A 39 0.62 13.33 12.10
C GLU A 39 0.38 14.02 10.75
N ASN A 40 0.88 13.48 9.64
CA ASN A 40 0.71 14.04 8.30
C ASN A 40 -0.73 13.81 7.83
N THR A 41 -1.22 12.58 8.02
CA THR A 41 -2.59 12.23 7.65
C THR A 41 -3.61 13.02 8.47
N ARG A 42 -3.36 13.25 9.77
CA ARG A 42 -4.17 14.13 10.61
C ARG A 42 -4.22 15.56 10.06
N ALA A 43 -3.08 16.10 9.63
CA ALA A 43 -3.01 17.48 9.15
C ALA A 43 -3.64 17.64 7.76
N LEU A 44 -3.43 16.69 6.86
CA LEU A 44 -3.71 16.85 5.42
C LEU A 44 -4.97 16.12 4.93
N CYS A 45 -5.32 14.98 5.53
CA CYS A 45 -6.41 14.12 5.04
C CYS A 45 -7.64 14.12 5.96
N LEU A 46 -7.43 14.19 7.28
CA LEU A 46 -8.52 14.16 8.26
C LEU A 46 -9.54 15.31 8.08
N PRO A 47 -9.16 16.56 7.74
CA PRO A 47 -10.14 17.62 7.47
C PRO A 47 -11.13 17.25 6.36
N ARG A 48 -10.62 16.72 5.24
CA ARG A 48 -11.44 16.25 4.13
C ARG A 48 -12.34 15.08 4.53
N PHE A 49 -11.82 14.13 5.30
CA PHE A 49 -12.62 13.03 5.85
C PHE A 49 -13.81 13.56 6.68
N HIS A 50 -13.56 14.56 7.54
CA HIS A 50 -14.61 15.20 8.34
C HIS A 50 -15.66 15.93 7.51
N GLU A 51 -15.31 16.53 6.37
CA GLU A 51 -16.28 17.19 5.48
C GLU A 51 -17.30 16.21 4.88
N HIS A 52 -16.94 14.94 4.72
CA HIS A 52 -17.77 13.95 4.03
C HIS A 52 -18.49 12.96 4.96
N ILE A 53 -18.00 12.77 6.19
CA ILE A 53 -18.65 11.91 7.18
C ILE A 53 -19.84 12.64 7.82
N LYS A 54 -20.99 11.96 7.90
CA LYS A 54 -22.27 12.52 8.35
C LYS A 54 -22.72 11.99 9.71
N ILE A 55 -21.83 11.29 10.41
CA ILE A 55 -22.18 10.63 11.67
C ILE A 55 -22.42 11.65 12.80
N LYS A 56 -23.43 11.37 13.63
CA LYS A 56 -23.74 12.17 14.83
C LYS A 56 -22.94 11.78 16.07
N LYS A 57 -22.43 10.55 16.13
CA LYS A 57 -21.62 10.05 17.24
C LYS A 57 -20.21 10.69 17.19
N PRO A 58 -19.60 10.96 18.35
CA PRO A 58 -18.23 11.45 18.40
C PRO A 58 -17.25 10.41 17.83
N LEU A 59 -16.22 10.90 17.15
CA LEU A 59 -15.12 10.11 16.64
C LEU A 59 -13.92 10.25 17.57
N GLU A 60 -13.36 9.12 18.01
CA GLU A 60 -12.13 9.10 18.80
C GLU A 60 -10.92 9.11 17.87
N ILE A 61 -10.22 10.24 17.79
CA ILE A 61 -9.03 10.37 16.95
C ILE A 61 -7.80 9.81 17.67
N ILE A 62 -7.21 8.78 17.09
CA ILE A 62 -6.03 8.09 17.60
C ILE A 62 -4.86 8.42 16.68
N GLU A 63 -4.00 9.32 17.15
CA GLU A 63 -2.75 9.65 16.45
C GLU A 63 -1.59 8.79 16.92
N ILE A 64 -0.77 8.35 15.97
CA ILE A 64 0.58 7.78 16.17
C ILE A 64 1.61 8.57 15.36
N GLN A 65 2.90 8.30 15.58
CA GLN A 65 3.96 8.85 14.75
C GLN A 65 4.04 8.10 13.40
N GLY A 66 4.24 8.84 12.33
CA GLY A 66 4.37 8.32 10.97
C GLY A 66 5.76 7.79 10.65
N GLY A 67 5.80 6.82 9.72
CA GLY A 67 7.04 6.20 9.23
C GLY A 67 7.11 4.70 9.53
N GLU A 68 7.89 3.97 8.72
CA GLU A 68 8.04 2.51 8.84
C GLU A 68 8.63 2.11 10.20
N SER A 69 9.49 2.95 10.79
CA SER A 69 10.09 2.71 12.12
C SER A 69 9.08 2.62 13.27
N TYR A 70 7.84 3.08 13.07
CA TYR A 70 6.75 2.96 14.04
C TYR A 70 5.82 1.79 13.76
N LYS A 71 6.07 1.03 12.69
CA LYS A 71 5.29 -0.14 12.31
C LYS A 71 5.73 -1.37 13.11
N THR A 72 5.68 -1.26 14.44
CA THR A 72 6.24 -2.25 15.36
C THR A 72 5.20 -2.80 16.33
N ILE A 73 5.53 -3.92 16.98
CA ILE A 73 4.68 -4.54 18.00
C ILE A 73 4.49 -3.63 19.23
N GLU A 74 5.46 -2.76 19.53
CA GLU A 74 5.40 -1.77 20.60
C GLU A 74 4.29 -0.75 20.34
N THR A 75 4.19 -0.26 19.10
CA THR A 75 3.11 0.64 18.68
C THR A 75 1.76 -0.06 18.80
N CYS A 76 1.66 -1.33 18.40
CA CYS A 76 0.44 -2.12 18.60
C CYS A 76 0.05 -2.24 20.08
N ASN A 77 1.01 -2.55 20.96
CA ASN A 77 0.78 -2.63 22.40
C ASN A 77 0.32 -1.29 23.00
N SER A 78 0.88 -0.17 22.53
CA SER A 78 0.42 1.18 22.90
C SER A 78 -1.03 1.41 22.48
N LEU A 79 -1.39 1.06 21.25
CA LEU A 79 -2.74 1.18 20.72
C LEU A 79 -3.74 0.30 21.48
N TRP A 80 -3.45 -0.98 21.71
CA TRP A 80 -4.33 -1.87 22.48
C TRP A 80 -4.58 -1.37 23.92
N ARG A 81 -3.55 -0.79 24.56
CA ARG A 81 -3.69 -0.16 25.88
C ARG A 81 -4.56 1.08 25.81
N ARG A 82 -4.40 1.93 24.79
CA ARG A 82 -5.24 3.12 24.57
C ARG A 82 -6.70 2.73 24.34
N PHE A 83 -6.96 1.75 23.46
CA PHE A 83 -8.31 1.24 23.18
C PHE A 83 -8.97 0.70 24.45
N SER A 84 -8.23 -0.07 25.25
CA SER A 84 -8.72 -0.59 26.52
C SER A 84 -9.06 0.51 27.53
N LYS A 85 -8.24 1.58 27.61
CA LYS A 85 -8.48 2.74 28.49
C LYS A 85 -9.69 3.56 28.05
N LEU A 86 -9.91 3.70 26.75
CA LEU A 86 -11.08 4.39 26.19
C LEU A 86 -12.37 3.57 26.37
N GLY A 87 -12.26 2.29 26.75
CA GLY A 87 -13.41 1.42 26.91
C GLY A 87 -13.92 0.83 25.58
N ALA A 88 -13.10 0.80 24.53
CA ALA A 88 -13.43 0.12 23.29
C ALA A 88 -13.78 -1.35 23.57
N ASP A 89 -14.84 -1.85 22.94
CA ASP A 89 -15.39 -3.19 23.11
C ASP A 89 -15.42 -3.96 21.77
N ARG A 90 -16.09 -5.11 21.73
CA ARG A 90 -16.19 -5.92 20.49
C ARG A 90 -17.09 -5.30 19.42
N LYS A 91 -17.88 -4.28 19.76
CA LYS A 91 -18.74 -3.52 18.85
C LYS A 91 -18.12 -2.17 18.49
N SER A 92 -16.82 -2.01 18.72
CA SER A 92 -16.09 -0.83 18.27
C SER A 92 -15.62 -1.00 16.83
N LEU A 93 -15.53 0.11 16.11
CA LEU A 93 -15.02 0.19 14.75
C LEU A 93 -13.69 0.95 14.74
N LEU A 94 -12.70 0.43 14.01
CA LEU A 94 -11.46 1.15 13.72
C LEU A 94 -11.43 1.59 12.24
N ILE A 95 -11.34 2.89 11.99
CA ILE A 95 -11.14 3.44 10.65
C ILE A 95 -9.65 3.80 10.52
N ASN A 96 -8.93 3.09 9.64
CA ASN A 96 -7.53 3.34 9.36
C ASN A 96 -7.42 4.33 8.19
N LEU A 97 -7.25 5.61 8.51
CA LEU A 97 -7.05 6.67 7.52
C LEU A 97 -5.56 6.95 7.44
N GLY A 98 -4.92 6.60 6.32
CA GLY A 98 -3.48 6.83 6.14
C GLY A 98 -2.84 5.99 5.04
N GLY A 99 -1.51 6.04 4.98
CA GLY A 99 -0.73 5.22 4.05
C GLY A 99 -0.60 3.76 4.47
N GLY A 100 0.31 3.03 3.81
CA GLY A 100 0.51 1.59 4.01
C GLY A 100 0.74 1.22 5.47
N VAL A 101 1.61 1.96 6.18
CA VAL A 101 1.87 1.76 7.61
C VAL A 101 0.59 1.78 8.44
N ILE A 102 -0.25 2.80 8.28
CA ILE A 102 -1.49 2.95 9.06
C ILE A 102 -2.48 1.84 8.73
N THR A 103 -2.65 1.50 7.45
CA THR A 103 -3.59 0.45 7.04
C THR A 103 -3.17 -0.95 7.48
N ASP A 104 -1.87 -1.22 7.50
CA ASP A 104 -1.29 -2.53 7.80
C ASP A 104 -1.26 -2.76 9.32
N LEU A 105 -0.66 -1.82 10.05
CA LEU A 105 -0.62 -1.81 11.51
C LEU A 105 -2.03 -1.71 12.12
N GLY A 106 -2.87 -0.82 11.60
CA GLY A 106 -4.25 -0.63 12.05
C GLY A 106 -5.11 -1.88 11.82
N GLY A 107 -5.00 -2.52 10.66
CA GLY A 107 -5.67 -3.78 10.37
C GLY A 107 -5.23 -4.91 11.31
N PHE A 108 -3.93 -5.00 11.62
CA PHE A 108 -3.39 -6.00 12.54
C PHE A 108 -3.89 -5.75 13.98
N VAL A 109 -3.86 -4.49 14.41
CA VAL A 109 -4.35 -4.05 15.72
C VAL A 109 -5.84 -4.38 15.88
N ALA A 110 -6.67 -4.08 14.88
CA ALA A 110 -8.09 -4.40 14.91
C ALA A 110 -8.35 -5.91 14.92
N SER A 111 -7.61 -6.67 14.12
CA SER A 111 -7.76 -8.13 14.00
C SER A 111 -7.41 -8.88 15.29
N THR A 112 -6.53 -8.30 16.11
CA THR A 112 -6.02 -8.94 17.33
C THR A 112 -6.64 -8.38 18.61
N PHE A 113 -7.17 -7.15 18.58
CA PHE A 113 -7.85 -6.57 19.73
C PHE A 113 -9.16 -7.29 20.03
N LYS A 114 -9.33 -7.79 21.26
CA LYS A 114 -10.51 -8.57 21.71
C LYS A 114 -10.87 -9.77 20.80
N ARG A 115 -9.88 -10.32 20.09
CA ARG A 115 -9.98 -11.38 19.06
C ARG A 115 -10.68 -10.94 17.77
N GLY A 116 -10.58 -9.66 17.44
CA GLY A 116 -11.18 -9.06 16.26
C GLY A 116 -12.23 -8.03 16.64
N ILE A 117 -12.01 -6.80 16.20
CA ILE A 117 -13.03 -5.77 16.02
C ILE A 117 -13.12 -5.42 14.54
N GLU A 118 -14.24 -4.83 14.12
CA GLU A 118 -14.41 -4.39 12.74
C GLU A 118 -13.46 -3.25 12.40
N TYR A 119 -12.99 -3.22 11.16
CA TYR A 119 -12.18 -2.12 10.68
C TYR A 119 -12.41 -1.81 9.20
N ILE A 120 -12.11 -0.57 8.82
CA ILE A 120 -12.20 -0.05 7.45
C ILE A 120 -10.87 0.60 7.10
N ASN A 121 -10.36 0.33 5.90
CA ASN A 121 -9.14 0.99 5.40
C ASN A 121 -9.51 2.14 4.44
N ILE A 122 -8.93 3.31 4.68
CA ILE A 122 -9.03 4.49 3.80
C ILE A 122 -7.59 4.87 3.41
N PRO A 123 -7.03 4.23 2.36
CA PRO A 123 -5.67 4.49 1.91
C PRO A 123 -5.51 5.93 1.39
N THR A 124 -4.47 6.63 1.83
CA THR A 124 -4.17 8.02 1.42
C THR A 124 -2.93 8.15 0.55
N THR A 125 -2.17 7.08 0.34
CA THR A 125 -1.00 7.05 -0.57
C THR A 125 -1.28 6.16 -1.77
N LEU A 126 -0.69 6.50 -2.93
CA LEU A 126 -0.87 5.71 -4.15
C LEU A 126 -0.48 4.24 -3.94
N LEU A 127 0.66 4.00 -3.27
CA LEU A 127 1.13 2.66 -2.93
C LEU A 127 0.08 1.87 -2.12
N SER A 128 -0.51 2.51 -1.10
CA SER A 128 -1.54 1.85 -0.27
C SER A 128 -2.85 1.59 -1.03
N MET A 129 -3.22 2.45 -1.99
CA MET A 129 -4.42 2.28 -2.80
C MET A 129 -4.33 1.08 -3.76
N VAL A 130 -3.16 0.86 -4.38
CA VAL A 130 -3.00 -0.19 -5.40
C VAL A 130 -2.42 -1.49 -4.85
N ASP A 131 -1.83 -1.45 -3.65
CA ASP A 131 -1.18 -2.60 -3.04
C ASP A 131 -1.65 -2.81 -1.58
N ALA A 132 -1.10 -2.10 -0.60
CA ALA A 132 -1.23 -2.48 0.82
C ALA A 132 -2.66 -2.67 1.33
N SER A 133 -3.63 -1.88 0.88
CA SER A 133 -5.01 -1.98 1.36
C SER A 133 -5.81 -3.14 0.77
N VAL A 134 -5.29 -3.83 -0.26
CA VAL A 134 -5.99 -4.90 -0.99
C VAL A 134 -5.32 -6.26 -0.76
N GLY A 135 -6.12 -7.27 -0.39
CA GLY A 135 -5.66 -8.66 -0.23
C GLY A 135 -5.37 -9.11 1.21
N GLY A 136 -5.79 -8.31 2.20
CA GLY A 136 -6.00 -8.72 3.59
C GLY A 136 -4.74 -9.01 4.42
N LYS A 137 -3.54 -8.78 3.88
CA LYS A 137 -2.31 -8.90 4.66
C LYS A 137 -2.23 -7.70 5.60
N THR A 138 -2.21 -7.99 6.90
CA THR A 138 -2.05 -6.97 7.94
C THR A 138 -0.95 -7.40 8.91
N GLY A 139 -0.02 -6.52 9.27
CA GLY A 139 1.10 -6.89 10.11
C GLY A 139 2.03 -5.74 10.52
N VAL A 140 3.09 -6.13 11.21
CA VAL A 140 4.15 -5.29 11.72
C VAL A 140 5.51 -5.94 11.50
N ASP A 141 6.53 -5.10 11.59
CA ASP A 141 7.92 -5.50 11.46
C ASP A 141 8.42 -6.12 12.77
N LEU A 142 9.42 -7.00 12.63
CA LEU A 142 10.16 -7.57 13.75
C LEU A 142 11.62 -7.15 13.61
N ASP A 143 12.01 -6.15 14.40
CA ASP A 143 13.30 -5.47 14.28
C ASP A 143 13.52 -4.96 12.83
N ASN A 144 14.59 -5.38 12.15
CA ASN A 144 14.87 -4.99 10.76
C ASN A 144 14.12 -5.86 9.72
N LEU A 145 13.35 -6.87 10.16
CA LEU A 145 12.66 -7.78 9.26
C LEU A 145 11.22 -7.30 9.01
N LYS A 146 10.98 -6.85 7.78
CA LYS A 146 9.66 -6.33 7.37
C LYS A 146 8.57 -7.39 7.40
N ASN A 147 7.38 -7.03 7.87
CA ASN A 147 6.13 -7.81 7.76
C ASN A 147 6.19 -9.25 8.30
N GLN A 148 7.02 -9.54 9.31
CA GLN A 148 7.17 -10.90 9.83
C GLN A 148 6.03 -11.34 10.76
N ILE A 149 5.37 -10.39 11.43
CA ILE A 149 4.29 -10.67 12.38
C ILE A 149 2.99 -10.10 11.81
N GLY A 150 2.03 -10.97 11.50
CA GLY A 150 0.78 -10.52 10.90
C GLY A 150 -0.31 -11.58 10.82
N VAL A 151 -1.44 -11.19 10.24
CA VAL A 151 -2.59 -12.04 9.94
C VAL A 151 -3.13 -11.73 8.54
N ILE A 152 -3.85 -12.70 7.97
CA ILE A 152 -4.66 -12.46 6.78
C ILE A 152 -6.10 -12.22 7.24
N ASN A 153 -6.50 -10.95 7.26
CA ASN A 153 -7.86 -10.51 7.55
C ASN A 153 -8.22 -9.37 6.59
N SER A 154 -9.39 -9.46 5.97
CA SER A 154 -9.90 -8.41 5.09
C SER A 154 -11.02 -7.72 5.84
N GLY A 155 -10.76 -6.50 6.35
CA GLY A 155 -11.77 -5.66 7.01
C GLY A 155 -12.97 -5.37 6.11
N GLU A 156 -13.95 -4.65 6.64
CA GLU A 156 -15.31 -4.56 6.09
C GLU A 156 -15.37 -3.92 4.70
N MET A 157 -14.53 -2.91 4.45
CA MET A 157 -14.38 -2.27 3.15
C MET A 157 -13.06 -1.50 3.02
N VAL A 158 -12.72 -1.19 1.77
CA VAL A 158 -11.61 -0.29 1.41
C VAL A 158 -12.17 0.90 0.65
N LEU A 159 -11.80 2.11 1.05
CA LEU A 159 -12.32 3.36 0.49
C LEU A 159 -11.21 4.14 -0.21
N ILE A 160 -11.17 4.08 -1.54
CA ILE A 160 -10.14 4.76 -2.35
C ILE A 160 -10.69 6.10 -2.84
N ASP A 161 -10.35 7.18 -2.14
CA ASP A 161 -10.59 8.56 -2.61
C ASP A 161 -9.29 9.14 -3.18
N THR A 162 -9.20 9.21 -4.51
CA THR A 162 -7.96 9.63 -5.19
C THR A 162 -7.60 11.09 -4.96
N SER A 163 -8.53 11.90 -4.47
CA SER A 163 -8.25 13.30 -4.13
C SER A 163 -7.27 13.46 -2.96
N TYR A 164 -7.06 12.44 -2.11
CA TYR A 164 -6.00 12.46 -1.11
C TYR A 164 -4.60 12.58 -1.75
N LEU A 165 -4.43 12.09 -2.98
CA LEU A 165 -3.17 12.19 -3.72
C LEU A 165 -2.76 13.62 -4.01
N ASN A 166 -3.69 14.59 -3.98
CA ASN A 166 -3.37 16.01 -4.14
C ASN A 166 -2.50 16.56 -2.99
N THR A 167 -2.48 15.87 -1.85
CA THR A 167 -1.66 16.23 -0.68
C THR A 167 -0.35 15.43 -0.61
N LEU A 168 -0.18 14.43 -1.48
CA LEU A 168 0.91 13.47 -1.40
C LEU A 168 2.18 14.03 -2.09
N PRO A 169 3.37 13.94 -1.45
CA PRO A 169 4.62 14.31 -2.10
C PRO A 169 4.84 13.56 -3.41
N LYS A 170 5.45 14.23 -4.39
CA LYS A 170 5.65 13.67 -5.74
C LYS A 170 6.44 12.37 -5.72
N GLU A 171 7.44 12.29 -4.84
CA GLU A 171 8.29 11.11 -4.65
C GLU A 171 7.47 9.91 -4.18
N GLN A 172 6.46 10.14 -3.32
CA GLN A 172 5.54 9.09 -2.85
C GLN A 172 4.53 8.67 -3.94
N ILE A 173 4.13 9.59 -4.81
CA ILE A 173 3.40 9.24 -6.04
C ILE A 173 4.28 8.36 -6.94
N CYS A 174 5.55 8.71 -7.16
CA CYS A 174 6.50 7.89 -7.91
C CYS A 174 6.69 6.50 -7.27
N SER A 175 6.83 6.43 -5.95
CA SER A 175 6.94 5.16 -5.23
C SER A 175 5.73 4.25 -5.50
N GLY A 176 4.51 4.77 -5.41
CA GLY A 176 3.30 3.98 -5.73
C GLY A 176 3.18 3.59 -7.22
N MET A 177 3.72 4.39 -8.14
CA MET A 177 3.70 4.08 -9.57
C MET A 177 4.53 2.82 -9.91
N ALA A 178 5.48 2.42 -9.07
CA ALA A 178 6.27 1.20 -9.29
C ALA A 178 5.39 -0.04 -9.30
N GLU A 179 4.46 -0.14 -8.36
CA GLU A 179 3.53 -1.28 -8.27
C GLU A 179 2.52 -1.29 -9.42
N MET A 180 2.11 -0.10 -9.86
CA MET A 180 1.27 0.01 -11.06
C MET A 180 2.02 -0.46 -12.31
N LEU A 181 3.28 -0.02 -12.50
CA LEU A 181 4.11 -0.49 -13.62
C LEU A 181 4.34 -2.01 -13.56
N LYS A 182 4.56 -2.56 -12.35
CA LYS A 182 4.64 -4.00 -12.10
C LYS A 182 3.38 -4.73 -12.59
N HIS A 183 2.18 -4.25 -12.26
CA HIS A 183 0.93 -4.84 -12.73
C HIS A 183 0.84 -4.94 -14.26
N GLY A 184 1.29 -3.90 -14.98
CA GLY A 184 1.37 -3.94 -16.45
C GLY A 184 2.33 -5.01 -16.96
N LEU A 185 3.51 -5.14 -16.34
CA LEU A 185 4.53 -6.10 -16.77
C LEU A 185 4.15 -7.56 -16.51
N ILE A 186 3.42 -7.84 -15.43
CA ILE A 186 3.09 -9.23 -15.04
C ILE A 186 1.75 -9.73 -15.59
N ARG A 187 0.87 -8.83 -16.07
CA ARG A 187 -0.52 -9.18 -16.37
C ARG A 187 -1.05 -8.68 -17.72
N ASP A 188 -0.93 -7.38 -18.00
CA ASP A 188 -1.79 -6.73 -18.99
C ASP A 188 -1.02 -5.70 -19.83
N GLU A 189 -0.82 -6.02 -21.12
CA GLU A 189 -0.10 -5.16 -22.06
C GLU A 189 -0.89 -3.89 -22.44
N ASP A 190 -2.23 -3.92 -22.45
CA ASP A 190 -3.06 -2.73 -22.66
C ASP A 190 -2.89 -1.75 -21.50
N TYR A 191 -2.95 -2.26 -20.26
CA TYR A 191 -2.66 -1.49 -19.06
C TYR A 191 -1.25 -0.87 -19.09
N TRP A 192 -0.24 -1.65 -19.51
CA TRP A 192 1.11 -1.13 -19.69
C TRP A 192 1.18 0.02 -20.70
N GLN A 193 0.49 -0.08 -21.85
CA GLN A 193 0.44 1.03 -22.81
C GLN A 193 -0.24 2.27 -22.23
N ARG A 194 -1.34 2.11 -21.50
CA ARG A 194 -2.02 3.24 -20.83
C ARG A 194 -1.15 3.88 -19.75
N MET A 195 -0.40 3.10 -18.98
CA MET A 195 0.61 3.62 -18.04
C MET A 195 1.70 4.41 -18.76
N LYS A 196 2.20 3.91 -19.89
CA LYS A 196 3.18 4.61 -20.72
C LYS A 196 2.63 5.95 -21.22
N GLU A 197 1.41 5.96 -21.75
CA GLU A 197 0.75 7.19 -22.19
C GLU A 197 0.58 8.20 -21.06
N TYR A 198 0.18 7.75 -19.86
CA TYR A 198 0.05 8.61 -18.69
C TYR A 198 1.39 9.25 -18.28
N ILE A 199 2.47 8.46 -18.26
CA ILE A 199 3.82 8.96 -17.93
C ILE A 199 4.32 9.96 -18.98
N GLU A 200 4.00 9.74 -20.26
CA GLU A 200 4.48 10.59 -21.37
C GLU A 200 3.68 11.89 -21.52
N LYS A 201 2.36 11.85 -21.28
CA LYS A 201 1.47 13.00 -21.46
C LYS A 201 1.28 13.81 -20.17
N GLY A 202 1.66 13.27 -19.02
CA GLY A 202 1.54 13.89 -17.72
C GLY A 202 0.19 13.62 -17.02
N PRO A 203 -0.01 14.21 -15.82
CA PRO A 203 -1.20 13.97 -15.01
C PRO A 203 -2.47 14.28 -15.79
N SER A 204 -3.35 13.30 -15.90
CA SER A 204 -4.66 13.42 -16.52
C SER A 204 -5.71 12.80 -15.61
N SER A 205 -6.99 12.97 -15.94
CA SER A 205 -8.11 12.30 -15.29
C SER A 205 -8.07 10.76 -15.40
N GLN A 206 -7.03 10.19 -16.03
CA GLN A 206 -6.86 8.74 -16.18
C GLN A 206 -6.33 8.04 -14.92
N ILE A 207 -5.70 8.74 -13.97
CA ILE A 207 -5.11 8.10 -12.78
C ILE A 207 -6.13 7.26 -12.00
N ASP A 208 -7.36 7.75 -11.90
CA ASP A 208 -8.49 7.06 -11.29
C ASP A 208 -8.73 5.67 -11.91
N ASN A 209 -8.78 5.60 -13.24
CA ASN A 209 -8.99 4.35 -13.96
C ASN A 209 -7.77 3.43 -13.84
N LEU A 210 -6.55 3.98 -13.85
CA LEU A 210 -5.33 3.20 -13.69
C LEU A 210 -5.23 2.58 -12.28
N ILE A 211 -5.59 3.33 -11.24
CA ILE A 211 -5.68 2.83 -9.87
C ILE A 211 -6.71 1.71 -9.79
N ARG A 212 -7.91 1.94 -10.33
CA ARG A 212 -8.97 0.93 -10.34
C ARG A 212 -8.54 -0.36 -11.04
N ASP A 213 -7.90 -0.26 -12.20
CA ASP A 213 -7.44 -1.44 -12.95
C ASP A 213 -6.28 -2.15 -12.24
N SER A 214 -5.38 -1.43 -11.58
CA SER A 214 -4.36 -2.03 -10.70
C SER A 214 -5.00 -2.86 -9.58
N VAL A 215 -6.06 -2.33 -8.95
CA VAL A 215 -6.80 -3.05 -7.91
C VAL A 215 -7.44 -4.32 -8.48
N ILE A 216 -8.03 -4.26 -9.68
CA ILE A 216 -8.60 -5.44 -10.35
C ILE A 216 -7.54 -6.49 -10.65
N ILE A 217 -6.40 -6.09 -11.23
CA ILE A 217 -5.28 -6.99 -11.53
C ILE A 217 -4.83 -7.71 -10.26
N LYS A 218 -4.65 -6.97 -9.16
CA LYS A 218 -4.26 -7.55 -7.88
C LYS A 218 -5.34 -8.48 -7.32
N ASP A 219 -6.61 -8.05 -7.29
CA ASP A 219 -7.72 -8.86 -6.78
C ASP A 219 -7.88 -10.17 -7.57
N GLU A 220 -7.76 -10.16 -8.90
CA GLU A 220 -7.81 -11.36 -9.72
C GLU A 220 -6.71 -12.37 -9.36
N ILE A 221 -5.49 -11.88 -9.12
CA ILE A 221 -4.33 -12.71 -8.74
C ILE A 221 -4.54 -13.27 -7.33
N VAL A 222 -4.91 -12.43 -6.37
CA VAL A 222 -5.16 -12.83 -4.97
C VAL A 222 -6.33 -13.81 -4.87
N THR A 223 -7.40 -13.58 -5.62
CA THR A 223 -8.60 -14.43 -5.66
C THR A 223 -8.29 -15.84 -6.18
N LYS A 224 -7.32 -15.98 -7.10
CA LYS A 224 -6.83 -17.25 -7.64
C LYS A 224 -5.84 -17.95 -6.69
N ASP A 225 -5.05 -17.20 -5.93
CA ASP A 225 -4.05 -17.75 -5.00
C ASP A 225 -3.96 -16.95 -3.68
N PRO A 226 -4.93 -17.15 -2.76
CA PRO A 226 -5.04 -16.35 -1.54
C PRO A 226 -3.85 -16.51 -0.58
N PHE A 227 -3.15 -17.64 -0.64
CA PHE A 227 -2.05 -17.97 0.29
C PHE A 227 -0.66 -17.87 -0.35
N GLU A 228 -0.56 -17.29 -1.55
CA GLU A 228 0.72 -17.00 -2.20
C GLU A 228 1.61 -18.21 -2.46
N ARG A 229 1.01 -19.31 -2.91
CA ARG A 229 1.75 -20.55 -3.18
C ARG A 229 2.28 -20.61 -4.61
N ASN A 230 1.59 -19.96 -5.55
CA ASN A 230 1.79 -20.06 -6.99
C ASN A 230 1.73 -18.68 -7.66
N ILE A 231 0.66 -18.39 -8.40
CA ILE A 231 0.54 -17.21 -9.27
C ILE A 231 0.64 -15.89 -8.50
N ARG A 232 0.29 -15.83 -7.21
CA ARG A 232 0.39 -14.58 -6.45
C ARG A 232 1.85 -14.16 -6.21
N LYS A 233 2.83 -15.06 -6.36
CA LYS A 233 4.25 -14.71 -6.36
C LYS A 233 4.66 -13.80 -7.51
N THR A 234 3.87 -13.68 -8.59
CA THR A 234 4.15 -12.70 -9.65
C THR A 234 4.02 -11.26 -9.14
N LEU A 235 3.26 -11.02 -8.07
CA LEU A 235 3.24 -9.72 -7.39
C LEU A 235 4.57 -9.40 -6.70
N ASN A 236 5.48 -10.37 -6.53
CA ASN A 236 6.83 -10.13 -6.00
C ASN A 236 7.86 -9.85 -7.10
N PHE A 237 7.42 -9.62 -8.34
CA PHE A 237 8.33 -9.20 -9.41
C PHE A 237 9.05 -7.91 -9.00
N GLY A 238 10.38 -7.95 -9.05
CA GLY A 238 11.30 -6.92 -8.57
C GLY A 238 11.56 -6.91 -7.06
N HIS A 239 10.82 -7.67 -6.25
CA HIS A 239 10.92 -7.56 -4.79
C HIS A 239 12.11 -8.29 -4.20
N THR A 240 12.61 -9.36 -4.84
CA THR A 240 13.74 -10.12 -4.29
C THR A 240 14.99 -9.25 -4.25
N LEU A 241 15.37 -8.70 -5.41
CA LEU A 241 16.51 -7.78 -5.51
C LEU A 241 16.18 -6.40 -4.93
N GLY A 242 14.93 -5.95 -5.10
CA GLY A 242 14.47 -4.65 -4.59
C GLY A 242 14.59 -4.55 -3.07
N HIS A 243 14.08 -5.53 -2.31
CA HIS A 243 14.19 -5.50 -0.85
C HIS A 243 15.64 -5.56 -0.36
N ALA A 244 16.50 -6.38 -0.98
CA ALA A 244 17.91 -6.42 -0.60
C ALA A 244 18.61 -5.06 -0.79
N ILE A 245 18.29 -4.36 -1.87
CA ILE A 245 18.79 -2.99 -2.12
C ILE A 245 18.19 -2.00 -1.12
N GLU A 246 16.88 -2.07 -0.87
CA GLU A 246 16.20 -1.21 0.08
C GLU A 246 16.79 -1.33 1.49
N SER A 247 16.93 -2.56 1.99
CA SER A 247 17.54 -2.86 3.29
C SER A 247 18.98 -2.36 3.37
N TYR A 248 19.79 -2.57 2.34
CA TYR A 248 21.17 -2.06 2.32
C TYR A 248 21.23 -0.53 2.39
N PHE A 249 20.37 0.16 1.64
CA PHE A 249 20.35 1.63 1.62
C PHE A 249 19.84 2.21 2.95
N LEU A 250 18.92 1.52 3.63
CA LEU A 250 18.42 1.89 4.95
C LEU A 250 19.46 1.69 6.05
N GLU A 251 20.23 0.60 6.00
CA GLU A 251 21.25 0.30 7.03
C GLU A 251 22.55 1.11 6.85
N ASN A 252 22.83 1.59 5.62
CA ASN A 252 24.05 2.31 5.30
C ASN A 252 23.91 3.83 5.47
N LYS A 253 24.53 4.37 6.51
CA LYS A 253 24.51 5.82 6.85
C LYS A 253 25.11 6.75 5.78
N ASP A 254 25.93 6.23 4.86
CA ASP A 254 26.52 7.00 3.78
C ASP A 254 25.63 7.03 2.52
N LYS A 255 24.47 6.36 2.56
CA LYS A 255 23.49 6.32 1.48
C LYS A 255 22.23 7.08 1.89
N LYS A 256 21.55 7.63 0.90
CA LYS A 256 20.20 8.18 1.08
C LYS A 256 19.21 7.03 1.01
N ASP A 257 18.33 6.91 1.99
CA ASP A 257 17.24 5.94 1.99
C ASP A 257 16.46 5.99 0.67
N LEU A 258 16.11 4.80 0.17
CA LEU A 258 15.24 4.65 -0.98
C LEU A 258 13.80 4.50 -0.52
N LEU A 259 12.87 5.09 -1.28
CA LEU A 259 11.48 4.71 -1.16
C LEU A 259 11.29 3.30 -1.74
N HIS A 260 10.32 2.56 -1.17
CA HIS A 260 9.97 1.20 -1.61
C HIS A 260 9.90 1.08 -3.13
N GLY A 261 9.10 1.93 -3.80
CA GLY A 261 8.95 1.85 -5.26
C GLY A 261 10.22 2.16 -6.06
N GLU A 262 11.16 2.95 -5.53
CA GLU A 262 12.46 3.18 -6.16
C GLU A 262 13.30 1.89 -6.13
N ALA A 263 13.29 1.18 -5.00
CA ALA A 263 13.98 -0.09 -4.85
C ALA A 263 13.34 -1.20 -5.71
N ILE A 264 12.01 -1.32 -5.71
CA ILE A 264 11.29 -2.29 -6.56
C ILE A 264 11.50 -2.01 -8.05
N ALA A 265 11.58 -0.74 -8.45
CA ALA A 265 11.93 -0.35 -9.81
C ALA A 265 13.30 -0.86 -10.25
N ILE A 266 14.32 -0.71 -9.40
CA ILE A 266 15.66 -1.25 -9.66
C ILE A 266 15.59 -2.77 -9.75
N GLY A 267 14.89 -3.42 -8.81
CA GLY A 267 14.72 -4.87 -8.81
C GLY A 267 14.08 -5.40 -10.08
N MET A 268 13.01 -4.77 -10.58
CA MET A 268 12.36 -5.16 -11.85
C MET A 268 13.30 -5.03 -13.05
N ILE A 269 14.13 -3.98 -13.11
CA ILE A 269 15.13 -3.81 -14.18
C ILE A 269 16.17 -4.94 -14.10
N MET A 270 16.69 -5.23 -12.92
CA MET A 270 17.68 -6.29 -12.72
C MET A 270 17.11 -7.68 -13.04
N GLU A 271 15.89 -7.98 -12.61
CA GLU A 271 15.23 -9.26 -12.91
C GLU A 271 14.92 -9.41 -14.40
N CYS A 272 14.52 -8.34 -15.10
CA CYS A 272 14.41 -8.35 -16.56
C CYS A 272 15.76 -8.57 -17.25
N TYR A 273 16.84 -7.97 -16.75
CA TYR A 273 18.19 -8.18 -17.27
C TYR A 273 18.65 -9.63 -17.09
N LEU A 274 18.44 -10.21 -15.90
CA LEU A 274 18.71 -11.62 -15.64
C LEU A 274 17.89 -12.52 -16.58
N SER A 275 16.61 -12.21 -16.80
CA SER A 275 15.76 -12.93 -17.75
C SER A 275 16.26 -12.82 -19.20
N ASN A 276 16.80 -11.67 -19.61
CA ASN A 276 17.42 -11.50 -20.92
C ASN A 276 18.67 -12.38 -21.07
N VAL A 277 19.57 -12.34 -20.09
CA VAL A 277 20.84 -13.07 -20.12
C VAL A 277 20.66 -14.58 -20.00
N LEU A 278 19.78 -15.03 -19.10
CA LEU A 278 19.63 -16.45 -18.76
C LEU A 278 18.59 -17.16 -19.63
N LEU A 279 17.53 -16.47 -20.03
CA LEU A 279 16.35 -17.06 -20.68
C LEU A 279 16.05 -16.45 -22.06
N GLY A 280 16.82 -15.46 -22.52
CA GLY A 280 16.63 -14.84 -23.82
C GLY A 280 15.42 -13.90 -23.90
N PHE A 281 14.97 -13.30 -22.79
CA PHE A 281 13.95 -12.24 -22.83
C PHE A 281 14.35 -11.13 -23.83
N PRO A 282 13.47 -10.67 -24.74
CA PRO A 282 13.88 -9.78 -25.83
C PRO A 282 14.53 -8.48 -25.35
N ILE A 283 15.74 -8.18 -25.83
CA ILE A 283 16.51 -6.99 -25.42
C ILE A 283 15.77 -5.69 -25.70
N GLU A 284 15.01 -5.63 -26.80
CA GLU A 284 14.18 -4.47 -27.15
C GLU A 284 13.09 -4.20 -26.10
N LYS A 285 12.48 -5.26 -25.56
CA LYS A 285 11.48 -5.12 -24.48
C LYS A 285 12.15 -4.64 -23.19
N LEU A 286 13.31 -5.20 -22.83
CA LEU A 286 14.09 -4.71 -21.68
C LEU A 286 14.43 -3.22 -21.83
N ASN A 287 14.94 -2.81 -23.00
CA ASN A 287 15.29 -1.41 -23.26
C ASN A 287 14.06 -0.49 -23.14
N ASN A 288 12.90 -0.90 -23.65
CA ASN A 288 11.66 -0.13 -23.50
C ASN A 288 11.22 0.00 -22.04
N ILE A 289 11.37 -1.05 -21.23
CA ILE A 289 11.12 -1.02 -19.79
C ILE A 289 12.06 -0.02 -19.13
N VAL A 290 13.38 -0.15 -19.32
CA VAL A 290 14.37 0.76 -18.74
C VAL A 290 14.11 2.21 -19.14
N GLN A 291 13.78 2.48 -20.41
CA GLN A 291 13.45 3.81 -20.89
C GLN A 291 12.23 4.39 -20.17
N LEU A 292 11.15 3.62 -20.01
CA LEU A 292 9.97 4.11 -19.30
C LEU A 292 10.26 4.38 -17.82
N PHE A 293 10.97 3.48 -17.14
CA PHE A 293 11.36 3.66 -15.75
C PHE A 293 12.25 4.90 -15.56
N SER A 294 13.16 5.18 -16.51
CA SER A 294 14.02 6.37 -16.44
C SER A 294 13.27 7.70 -16.56
N LYS A 295 12.02 7.71 -17.04
CA LYS A 295 11.14 8.89 -17.04
C LYS A 295 10.51 9.16 -15.67
N VAL A 296 10.45 8.14 -14.79
CA VAL A 296 9.79 8.21 -13.48
C VAL A 296 10.79 8.30 -12.33
N TYR A 297 11.88 7.53 -12.41
CA TYR A 297 12.85 7.37 -11.33
C TYR A 297 14.20 7.98 -11.68
N THR A 298 14.85 8.57 -10.67
CA THR A 298 16.22 9.05 -10.80
C THR A 298 17.19 7.86 -10.74
N PRO A 299 18.17 7.75 -11.66
CA PRO A 299 19.16 6.70 -11.59
C PRO A 299 19.95 6.71 -10.28
N ILE A 300 20.10 5.54 -9.66
CA ILE A 300 20.87 5.32 -8.43
C ILE A 300 22.15 4.58 -8.77
N THR A 301 23.26 5.04 -8.21
CA THR A 301 24.56 4.38 -8.40
C THR A 301 24.82 3.38 -7.28
N ILE A 302 24.81 2.09 -7.63
CA ILE A 302 25.30 1.00 -6.79
C ILE A 302 26.75 0.75 -7.19
N GLN A 303 27.68 0.92 -6.25
CA GLN A 303 29.12 0.77 -6.47
C GLN A 303 29.54 -0.68 -6.22
N SER A 304 30.67 -1.11 -6.80
CA SER A 304 31.16 -2.48 -6.61
C SER A 304 31.37 -2.87 -5.15
N ARG A 305 31.71 -1.91 -4.28
CA ARG A 305 31.82 -2.12 -2.83
C ARG A 305 30.49 -2.42 -2.12
N ASP A 306 29.36 -2.07 -2.75
CA ASP A 306 28.02 -2.31 -2.21
C ASP A 306 27.54 -3.74 -2.50
N HIS A 307 28.11 -4.42 -3.51
CA HIS A 307 27.56 -5.66 -4.06
C HIS A 307 27.50 -6.80 -3.04
N GLU A 308 28.60 -7.05 -2.31
CA GLU A 308 28.66 -8.16 -1.35
C GLU A 308 27.63 -7.98 -0.22
N HIS A 309 27.45 -6.75 0.26
CA HIS A 309 26.47 -6.44 1.29
C HIS A 309 25.03 -6.66 0.80
N ILE A 310 24.69 -6.19 -0.40
CA ILE A 310 23.37 -6.41 -0.99
C ILE A 310 23.12 -7.90 -1.20
N LEU A 311 24.11 -8.66 -1.69
CA LEU A 311 23.97 -10.11 -1.91
C LEU A 311 23.74 -10.89 -0.60
N ASN A 312 24.29 -10.42 0.53
CA ASN A 312 24.08 -11.05 1.84
C ASN A 312 22.67 -10.82 2.41
N LEU A 313 21.87 -9.94 1.80
CA LEU A 313 20.49 -9.64 2.19
C LEU A 313 19.43 -10.38 1.34
N LEU A 314 19.87 -11.21 0.39
CA LEU A 314 19.00 -12.09 -0.42
C LEU A 314 18.72 -13.42 0.30
#